data_AF-A0AAD6KD76-F1
#
_entry.id   AF-A0AAD6KD76-F1
#
_cell.length_a   1.000
_cell.length_b   1.000
_cell.length_c   1.000
_cell.angle_alpha   90.00
_cell.angle_beta   90.00
_cell.angle_gamma   90.00
#
_symmetry.space_group_name_H-M   'P 1'
#
loop_
_entity.id
_entity.type
_entity.pdbx_description
1 polymer ?
#
loop_
_entity_poly.entity_id
_entity_poly.type
_entity_poly.pdbx_seq_one_letter_code
_entity_poly.pdbx_strand_id
1 'polypeptide(L)'
;MGLVSVIIEILVDGDKSICEKALGVLDHICDCKEGREKAYENALIVAVLIKKILRVSDLASELSVSILWKLFKNSQDRSEDGGVVVEALQTGAFQKLLVLLQVGCGGKHKREAQRVAKTAESL
;
A
#
# COMPACT_ATOMS: atom_id res chain seq x y z
N MET A 1 22.30 5.46 2.90
CA MET A 1 21.17 5.63 1.98
C MET A 1 20.42 4.31 1.92
N GLY A 2 19.22 4.24 2.48
CA GLY A 2 18.40 3.04 2.47
C GLY A 2 17.66 2.88 1.14
N LEU A 3 17.70 1.68 0.55
CA LEU A 3 17.05 1.36 -0.73
C LEU A 3 15.56 1.77 -0.74
N VAL A 4 14.85 1.57 0.36
CA VAL A 4 13.42 1.92 0.50
C VAL A 4 13.17 3.42 0.35
N SER A 5 14.01 4.30 0.93
CA SER A 5 13.86 5.75 0.79
C SER A 5 14.00 6.18 -0.67
N VAL A 6 15.02 5.66 -1.36
CA VAL A 6 15.27 5.95 -2.77
C VAL A 6 14.10 5.50 -3.64
N ILE A 7 13.53 4.33 -3.37
CA ILE A 7 12.35 3.84 -4.09
C ILE A 7 11.17 4.78 -3.86
N ILE A 8 10.92 5.23 -2.63
CA ILE A 8 9.80 6.13 -2.33
C ILE A 8 9.98 7.48 -3.05
N GLU A 9 11.20 8.03 -3.08
CA GLU A 9 11.53 9.24 -3.83
C GLU A 9 11.27 9.06 -5.33
N ILE A 10 11.71 7.94 -5.92
CA ILE A 10 11.42 7.59 -7.32
C ILE A 10 9.91 7.54 -7.56
N LEU A 11 9.13 7.03 -6.60
CA LEU A 11 7.68 6.99 -6.72
C LEU A 11 7.05 8.39 -6.70
N VAL A 12 7.65 9.42 -6.11
CA VAL A 12 7.01 10.76 -6.09
C VAL A 12 6.83 11.31 -7.52
N ASP A 13 7.90 11.25 -8.32
CA ASP A 13 7.99 11.93 -9.63
C ASP A 13 8.21 10.99 -10.82
N GLY A 14 8.32 9.68 -10.59
CA GLY A 14 8.53 8.70 -11.64
C GLY A 14 7.39 8.65 -12.66
N ASP A 15 7.75 8.39 -13.91
CA ASP A 15 6.80 8.05 -14.96
C ASP A 15 6.12 6.69 -14.70
N LYS A 16 5.16 6.33 -15.55
CA LYS A 16 4.41 5.07 -15.41
C LYS A 16 5.32 3.83 -15.33
N SER A 17 6.27 3.69 -16.25
CA SER A 17 7.11 2.49 -16.33
C SER A 17 8.05 2.38 -15.14
N ILE A 18 8.61 3.51 -14.73
CA ILE A 18 9.48 3.60 -13.55
C ILE A 18 8.67 3.27 -12.29
N CYS A 19 7.46 3.83 -12.15
CA CYS A 19 6.59 3.55 -11.00
C CYS A 19 6.23 2.07 -10.89
N GLU A 20 5.84 1.41 -11.98
CA GLU A 20 5.49 -0.02 -11.97
C GLU A 20 6.67 -0.88 -11.48
N LYS A 21 7.88 -0.63 -11.99
CA LYS A 21 9.09 -1.35 -11.57
C LYS A 21 9.45 -1.06 -10.12
N ALA A 22 9.41 0.20 -9.72
CA ALA A 22 9.71 0.63 -8.35
C ALA A 22 8.72 0.04 -7.33
N LEU A 23 7.43 0.02 -7.67
CA LEU A 23 6.39 -0.62 -6.87
C LEU A 23 6.60 -2.14 -6.79
N GLY A 24 7.03 -2.80 -7.87
CA GLY A 24 7.33 -4.23 -7.86
C GLY A 24 8.47 -4.58 -6.89
N VAL A 25 9.53 -3.78 -6.90
CA VAL A 25 10.65 -3.94 -5.96
C VAL A 25 10.19 -3.66 -4.52
N LEU A 26 9.41 -2.60 -4.30
CA LEU A 26 8.91 -2.25 -2.97
C LEU A 26 7.97 -3.32 -2.41
N ASP A 27 7.08 -3.87 -3.25
CA ASP A 27 6.16 -4.94 -2.88
C ASP A 27 6.91 -6.18 -2.40
N HIS A 28 7.99 -6.55 -3.08
CA HIS A 28 8.85 -7.66 -2.66
C HIS A 28 9.61 -7.36 -1.37
N ILE A 29 10.14 -6.14 -1.21
CA ILE A 29 10.79 -5.72 0.04
C ILE A 29 9.81 -5.80 1.22
N CYS A 30 8.54 -5.45 1.01
CA CYS A 30 7.51 -5.53 2.06
C CYS A 30 7.07 -6.96 2.43
N ASP A 31 7.57 -8.00 1.75
CA ASP A 31 7.37 -9.40 2.16
C ASP A 31 8.08 -9.70 3.49
N CYS A 32 9.23 -9.06 3.77
CA CYS A 32 9.97 -9.24 5.01
C CYS A 32 9.68 -8.16 6.05
N LYS A 33 9.88 -8.48 7.35
CA LYS A 33 9.61 -7.57 8.47
C LYS A 33 10.46 -6.30 8.40
N GLU A 34 11.76 -6.45 8.17
CA GLU A 34 12.72 -5.34 8.09
C GLU A 34 12.35 -4.36 6.96
N GLY A 35 11.98 -4.88 5.78
CA GLY A 35 11.55 -4.06 4.65
C GLY A 35 10.30 -3.24 4.95
N ARG A 36 9.35 -3.82 5.68
CA ARG A 36 8.18 -3.07 6.17
C ARG A 36 8.58 -2.01 7.18
N GLU A 37 9.41 -2.32 8.17
CA GLU A 37 9.90 -1.35 9.16
C GLU A 37 10.57 -0.15 8.48
N LYS A 38 11.42 -0.40 7.49
CA LYS A 38 12.03 0.64 6.67
C LYS A 38 11.04 1.46 5.85
N ALA A 39 9.95 0.87 5.39
CA ALA A 39 8.88 1.61 4.73
C ALA A 39 8.14 2.53 5.71
N TYR A 40 7.92 2.09 6.96
CA TYR A 40 7.28 2.89 8.02
C TYR A 40 8.09 4.09 8.49
N GLU A 41 9.43 4.03 8.40
CA GLU A 41 10.30 5.17 8.68
C GLU A 41 9.99 6.38 7.76
N ASN A 42 9.36 6.15 6.60
CA ASN A 42 8.98 7.21 5.68
C ASN A 42 7.51 7.63 5.89
N ALA A 43 7.30 8.82 6.47
CA ALA A 43 5.96 9.37 6.75
C ALA A 43 5.06 9.54 5.51
N LEU A 44 5.63 9.56 4.30
CA LEU A 44 4.88 9.76 3.06
C LEU A 44 4.42 8.46 2.40
N ILE A 45 4.88 7.29 2.87
CA ILE A 45 4.65 6.00 2.19
C ILE A 45 3.18 5.75 1.88
N VAL A 46 2.28 5.94 2.84
CA VAL A 46 0.85 5.70 2.67
C VAL A 46 0.24 6.67 1.65
N ALA A 47 0.57 7.96 1.75
CA ALA A 47 0.08 8.98 0.84
C ALA A 47 0.57 8.76 -0.61
N VAL A 48 1.84 8.36 -0.78
CA VAL A 48 2.42 8.02 -2.08
C VAL A 48 1.70 6.83 -2.70
N LEU A 49 1.48 5.75 -1.96
CA LEU A 49 0.79 4.56 -2.45
C LEU A 49 -0.66 4.87 -2.85
N ILE A 50 -1.40 5.64 -2.04
CA ILE A 50 -2.77 6.06 -2.38
C ILE A 50 -2.79 6.90 -3.66
N LYS A 51 -1.85 7.84 -3.82
CA LYS A 51 -1.73 8.63 -5.04
C LYS A 51 -1.46 7.75 -6.26
N LYS A 52 -0.69 6.67 -6.12
CA LYS A 52 -0.35 5.75 -7.22
C LYS A 52 -1.51 4.86 -7.65
N ILE A 53 -2.36 4.44 -6.71
CA ILE A 53 -3.60 3.70 -7.02
C ILE A 53 -4.52 4.51 -7.95
N LEU A 54 -4.60 5.82 -7.77
CA LEU A 54 -5.57 6.65 -8.50
C LEU A 54 -5.08 7.15 -9.87
N ARG A 55 -3.78 7.06 -10.18
CA ARG A 55 -3.17 7.92 -11.22
C ARG A 55 -2.18 7.27 -12.19
N VAL A 56 -1.87 5.97 -12.09
CA VAL A 56 -0.75 5.40 -12.86
C VAL A 56 -1.17 4.28 -13.82
N SER A 57 -1.55 3.11 -13.32
CA SER A 57 -1.93 1.96 -14.13
C SER A 57 -2.57 0.87 -13.27
N ASP A 58 -3.20 -0.12 -13.91
CA ASP A 58 -3.73 -1.32 -13.27
C ASP A 58 -2.65 -2.00 -12.40
N LEU A 59 -1.48 -2.32 -12.99
CA LEU A 59 -0.38 -2.96 -12.28
C LEU A 59 0.14 -2.12 -11.09
N ALA A 60 0.31 -0.81 -11.28
CA ALA A 60 0.73 0.07 -10.19
C ALA A 60 -0.31 0.12 -9.07
N SER A 61 -1.60 0.02 -9.40
CA SER A 61 -2.68 -0.02 -8.43
C SER A 61 -2.67 -1.32 -7.64
N GLU A 62 -2.52 -2.46 -8.31
CA GLU A 62 -2.43 -3.79 -7.69
C GLU A 62 -1.26 -3.86 -6.71
N LEU A 63 -0.06 -3.46 -7.14
CA LEU A 63 1.13 -3.44 -6.29
C LEU A 63 0.97 -2.47 -5.11
N SER A 64 0.40 -1.29 -5.33
CA SER A 64 0.19 -0.32 -4.24
C SER A 64 -0.79 -0.83 -3.19
N VAL A 65 -1.88 -1.49 -3.60
CA VAL A 65 -2.83 -2.12 -2.66
C VAL A 65 -2.18 -3.28 -1.91
N SER A 66 -1.37 -4.11 -2.60
CA SER A 66 -0.61 -5.20 -1.98
C SER A 66 0.35 -4.69 -0.90
N ILE A 67 1.13 -3.65 -1.20
CA ILE A 67 2.04 -3.03 -0.23
C ILE A 67 1.27 -2.51 0.98
N LEU A 68 0.20 -1.72 0.76
CA LEU A 68 -0.64 -1.21 1.85
C LEU A 68 -1.16 -2.35 2.73
N TRP A 69 -1.64 -3.43 2.13
CA TRP A 69 -2.07 -4.62 2.87
C TRP A 69 -0.95 -5.24 3.70
N LYS A 70 0.24 -5.44 3.13
CA LYS A 70 1.40 -6.01 3.83
C LYS A 70 1.84 -5.17 5.02
N LEU A 71 1.77 -3.84 4.88
CA LEU A 71 2.01 -2.89 5.96
C LEU A 71 0.94 -3.07 7.05
N PHE A 72 -0.35 -2.91 6.73
CA PHE A 72 -1.43 -2.92 7.72
C PHE A 72 -1.73 -4.28 8.35
N LYS A 73 -1.44 -5.40 7.69
CA LYS A 73 -1.67 -6.75 8.24
C LYS A 73 -0.70 -7.09 9.37
N ASN A 74 0.55 -6.61 9.31
CA ASN A 74 1.61 -6.99 10.26
C ASN A 74 1.77 -6.02 11.43
N SER A 75 0.96 -4.96 11.51
CA SER A 75 0.98 -4.05 12.65
C SER A 75 0.27 -4.59 13.89
N GLN A 76 -0.41 -5.73 13.80
CA GLN A 76 -0.97 -6.44 14.96
C GLN A 76 0.13 -7.01 15.88
N ASP A 77 1.37 -7.13 15.38
CA ASP A 77 2.56 -7.63 16.09
C ASP A 77 3.44 -6.48 16.65
N ARG A 78 2.99 -5.22 16.50
CA ARG A 78 3.69 -4.01 16.96
C ARG A 78 2.89 -3.27 18.03
N SER A 79 2.66 -3.95 19.15
CA SER A 79 2.75 -3.29 20.45
C SER A 79 4.22 -2.90 20.57
N GLU A 80 4.65 -1.65 20.43
CA GLU A 80 4.86 -0.82 21.63
C GLU A 80 5.12 0.67 21.30
N ASP A 81 5.19 1.14 20.04
CA ASP A 81 5.55 2.56 19.79
C ASP A 81 4.98 3.23 18.52
N GLY A 82 3.91 2.69 17.92
CA GLY A 82 3.32 3.24 16.67
C GLY A 82 1.80 3.38 16.65
N GLY A 83 1.13 3.21 17.80
CA GLY A 83 -0.28 2.79 17.89
C GLY A 83 -1.32 3.69 17.22
N VAL A 84 -1.16 5.01 17.21
CA VAL A 84 -2.30 5.92 16.94
C VAL A 84 -2.64 6.06 15.45
N VAL A 85 -1.64 6.06 14.56
CA VAL A 85 -1.87 6.19 13.11
C VAL A 85 -2.33 4.87 12.49
N VAL A 86 -1.94 3.76 13.14
CA VAL A 86 -2.14 2.41 12.63
C VAL A 86 -3.48 1.82 13.09
N GLU A 87 -3.92 2.10 14.32
CA GLU A 87 -5.26 1.71 14.81
C GLU A 87 -6.39 2.35 13.99
N ALA A 88 -6.27 3.64 13.62
CA ALA A 88 -7.30 4.32 12.82
C ALA A 88 -7.48 3.70 11.43
N LEU A 89 -6.42 3.11 10.88
CA LEU A 89 -6.43 2.38 9.62
C LEU A 89 -6.92 0.93 9.77
N GLN A 90 -6.82 0.33 10.95
CA GLN A 90 -6.98 -1.10 11.17
C GLN A 90 -8.42 -1.65 11.20
N THR A 91 -9.47 -0.87 11.47
CA THR A 91 -10.80 -1.50 11.71
C THR A 91 -11.96 -0.95 10.90
N GLY A 92 -11.74 0.01 10.01
CA GLY A 92 -12.82 0.44 9.11
C GLY A 92 -12.44 1.50 8.10
N ALA A 93 -11.42 2.31 8.36
CA ALA A 93 -10.97 3.31 7.39
C ALA A 93 -10.32 2.67 6.16
N PHE A 94 -9.50 1.62 6.32
CA PHE A 94 -8.90 0.90 5.20
C PHE A 94 -9.94 0.13 4.39
N GLN A 95 -10.90 -0.55 5.05
CA GLN A 95 -12.03 -1.18 4.37
C GLN A 95 -12.87 -0.14 3.61
N LYS A 96 -13.20 1.01 4.23
CA LYS A 96 -13.89 2.12 3.57
C LYS A 96 -13.08 2.69 2.41
N LEU A 97 -11.75 2.78 2.53
CA LEU A 97 -10.86 3.22 1.45
C LEU A 97 -10.89 2.22 0.28
N LEU A 98 -10.82 0.92 0.54
CA LEU A 98 -10.98 -0.13 -0.48
C LEU A 98 -12.36 -0.05 -1.15
N VAL A 99 -13.43 0.16 -0.39
CA VAL A 99 -14.79 0.33 -0.95
C VAL A 99 -14.89 1.61 -1.78
N LEU A 100 -14.32 2.72 -1.34
CA LEU A 100 -14.26 3.96 -2.13
C LEU A 100 -13.46 3.78 -3.42
N LEU A 101 -12.37 3.00 -3.39
CA LEU A 101 -11.63 2.61 -4.58
C LEU A 101 -12.47 1.73 -5.52
N GLN A 102 -13.26 0.79 -4.99
CA GLN A 102 -14.20 -0.02 -5.80
C GLN A 102 -15.28 0.82 -6.49
N VAL A 103 -15.75 1.90 -5.84
CA VAL A 103 -16.80 2.80 -6.36
C VAL A 103 -16.22 3.80 -7.37
N GLY A 104 -14.99 4.28 -7.17
CA GLY A 104 -14.31 5.22 -8.06
C GLY A 104 -13.68 4.59 -9.31
N CYS A 105 -13.31 3.30 -9.27
CA CYS A 105 -12.74 2.60 -10.41
C CYS A 105 -13.82 1.97 -11.31
N GLY A 106 -14.19 2.66 -12.39
CA GLY A 106 -15.02 2.09 -13.46
C GLY A 106 -14.40 0.83 -14.05
N GLY A 107 -15.11 -0.29 -13.93
CA GLY A 107 -14.97 -1.51 -14.74
C GLY A 107 -13.56 -1.94 -15.17
N LYS A 108 -12.70 -2.34 -14.22
CA LYS A 108 -11.62 -3.36 -14.35
C LYS A 108 -10.91 -3.59 -13.01
N HIS A 109 -10.64 -2.52 -12.25
CA HIS A 109 -9.98 -2.60 -10.94
C HIS A 109 -10.95 -2.94 -9.78
N LYS A 110 -12.25 -2.97 -10.06
CA LYS A 110 -13.31 -3.42 -9.14
C LYS A 110 -13.11 -4.86 -8.67
N ARG A 111 -12.62 -5.76 -9.55
CA ARG A 111 -12.41 -7.18 -9.21
C ARG A 111 -11.25 -7.38 -8.24
N GLU A 112 -10.16 -6.63 -8.40
CA GLU A 112 -8.98 -6.64 -7.54
C GLU A 112 -9.30 -6.07 -6.14
N ALA A 113 -9.94 -4.90 -6.10
CA ALA A 113 -10.38 -4.31 -4.84
C ALA A 113 -11.44 -5.18 -4.14
N GLN A 114 -12.27 -5.94 -4.87
CA GLN A 114 -13.14 -6.98 -4.31
C GLN A 114 -12.38 -8.21 -3.79
N ARG A 115 -11.28 -8.63 -4.44
CA ARG A 115 -10.44 -9.74 -3.97
C ARG A 115 -9.81 -9.39 -2.63
N VAL A 116 -9.20 -8.21 -2.52
CA VAL A 116 -8.56 -7.74 -1.28
C VAL A 116 -9.59 -7.52 -0.17
N ALA A 117 -10.75 -6.94 -0.48
CA ALA A 117 -11.84 -6.80 0.50
C ALA A 117 -12.36 -8.17 1.00
N LYS A 118 -12.54 -9.15 0.11
CA LYS A 118 -12.96 -10.51 0.51
C LYS A 118 -11.92 -11.21 1.38
N THR A 119 -10.63 -11.06 1.09
CA THR A 119 -9.56 -11.62 1.94
C THR A 119 -9.53 -10.95 3.32
N ALA A 120 -9.97 -9.69 3.44
CA ALA A 120 -10.12 -8.99 4.72
C ALA A 120 -11.34 -9.42 5.54
N GLU A 121 -12.38 -9.99 4.92
CA GLU A 121 -13.54 -10.57 5.63
C GLU A 121 -13.32 -12.03 6.08
N SER A 122 -12.25 -12.67 5.59
CA SER A 122 -11.95 -14.09 5.80
C SER A 122 -10.85 -14.35 6.86
N LEU A 123 -10.35 -13.30 7.49
CA LEU A 123 -9.35 -13.30 8.57
C LEU A 123 -9.99 -12.73 9.84
#